data_AF-A0A6J2JIZ9-F1
#
_entry.id   AF-A0A6J2JIZ9-F1
#
_cell.length_a   1.000
_cell.length_b   1.000
_cell.length_c   1.000
_cell.angle_alpha   90.00
_cell.angle_beta   90.00
_cell.angle_gamma   90.00
#
_symmetry.space_group_name_H-M   'P 1'
#
loop_
_entity.id
_entity.type
_entity.pdbx_description
1 polymer ?
#
loop_
_entity_poly.entity_id
_entity_poly.type
_entity_poly.pdbx_seq_one_letter_code
_entity_poly.pdbx_strand_id
1 'polypeptide(L)'
;METDIPAHVEETSSSDTFVHRLKELSQEEIKLLQNQNTRLVPEAKATRLEKDAKRHWDLFYKRNETKFFRDRHWTTREFQELINFDPEQQIVYLELGCGVGNMIFPLVEEGFTNFFFYACDFSPRAVEFVKRNSLYDKNRMKAFCADLTTEDLFENIQENSIDIASLIFVLSAIQPAAWAHVAALAYRALKPGGVLLFRDYGRYDMAQLRFKPGHKIADNFYMRQDGTRSYYFTEEELLKLFTNAGFMILTNTYVQRRTVNFKAGIDVPRIFVQGKYKKTFK
;
A
#
# COMPACT_ATOMS: atom_id res chain seq x y z
N MET A 1 -8.81 10.71 -13.73
CA MET A 1 -8.52 11.06 -12.31
C MET A 1 -7.35 10.20 -11.90
N GLU A 2 -6.21 10.47 -12.54
CA GLU A 2 -4.99 9.67 -12.40
C GLU A 2 -4.32 10.06 -11.10
N THR A 3 -4.20 9.09 -10.20
CA THR A 3 -3.70 9.31 -8.84
C THR A 3 -2.19 9.19 -8.75
N ASP A 4 -1.51 8.84 -9.83
CA ASP A 4 -0.07 8.70 -9.85
C ASP A 4 0.46 9.34 -11.13
N ILE A 5 1.61 9.97 -11.01
CA ILE A 5 2.31 10.55 -12.15
C ILE A 5 2.78 9.38 -13.00
N PRO A 6 2.37 9.29 -14.28
CA PRO A 6 2.76 8.18 -15.12
C PRO A 6 4.28 7.97 -15.10
N ALA A 7 4.73 6.72 -15.24
CA ALA A 7 6.15 6.36 -15.17
C ALA A 7 7.06 7.19 -16.11
N HIS A 8 6.51 7.76 -17.18
CA HIS A 8 7.22 8.54 -18.19
C HIS A 8 7.55 10.00 -17.84
N VAL A 9 7.17 10.51 -16.66
CA VAL A 9 7.50 11.90 -16.27
C VAL A 9 8.81 11.94 -15.47
N GLU A 10 9.84 12.63 -15.97
CA GLU A 10 11.09 12.85 -15.24
C GLU A 10 10.89 13.82 -14.05
N GLU A 11 11.33 13.41 -12.85
CA GLU A 11 11.30 14.23 -11.64
C GLU A 11 12.59 15.06 -11.52
N THR A 12 12.48 16.39 -11.35
CA THR A 12 13.66 17.27 -11.21
C THR A 12 14.04 17.56 -9.75
N SER A 13 13.12 17.40 -8.81
CA SER A 13 13.42 17.30 -7.37
C SER A 13 12.19 16.74 -6.63
N SER A 14 12.40 15.71 -5.81
CA SER A 14 11.37 15.14 -4.95
C SER A 14 12.06 14.57 -3.71
N SER A 15 11.95 15.27 -2.59
CA SER A 15 12.40 14.76 -1.29
C SER A 15 11.21 14.62 -0.37
N ASP A 16 11.10 13.46 0.26
CA ASP A 16 10.04 13.19 1.22
C ASP A 16 10.26 14.00 2.50
N THR A 17 9.20 14.67 2.94
CA THR A 17 9.18 15.47 4.16
C THR A 17 8.27 14.82 5.18
N PHE A 18 8.82 14.45 6.33
CA PHE A 18 8.08 13.84 7.43
C PHE A 18 7.42 14.93 8.28
N VAL A 19 6.13 14.79 8.55
CA VAL A 19 5.32 15.80 9.24
C VAL A 19 4.42 15.11 10.26
N HIS A 20 4.35 15.63 11.48
CA HIS A 20 3.56 15.05 12.59
C HIS A 20 2.21 15.76 12.80
N ARG A 21 1.65 16.34 11.74
CA ARG A 21 0.35 17.01 11.80
C ARG A 21 -0.41 16.83 10.52
N LEU A 22 -1.72 16.65 10.67
CA LEU A 22 -2.64 16.68 9.55
C LEU A 22 -2.55 18.04 8.84
N LYS A 23 -2.65 18.01 7.50
CA LYS A 23 -2.64 19.23 6.70
C LYS A 23 -3.82 20.13 7.07
N GLU A 24 -3.53 21.42 7.23
CA GLU A 24 -4.56 22.47 7.28
C GLU A 24 -5.09 22.72 5.87
N LEU A 25 -6.42 22.72 5.73
CA LEU A 25 -7.08 22.92 4.44
C LEU A 25 -7.30 24.39 4.15
N SER A 26 -7.13 24.78 2.89
CA SER A 26 -7.60 26.09 2.42
C SER A 26 -9.13 26.13 2.33
N GLN A 27 -9.70 27.34 2.27
CA GLN A 27 -11.14 27.52 2.03
C GLN A 27 -11.61 26.89 0.71
N GLU A 28 -10.75 26.85 -0.30
CA GLU A 28 -11.05 26.20 -1.58
C GLU A 28 -11.08 24.68 -1.43
N GLU A 29 -10.15 24.10 -0.68
CA GLU A 29 -10.10 22.65 -0.44
C GLU A 29 -11.26 22.18 0.42
N ILE A 30 -11.67 22.99 1.40
CA ILE A 30 -12.91 22.75 2.17
C ILE A 30 -14.12 22.71 1.24
N LYS A 31 -14.25 23.68 0.32
CA LYS A 31 -15.32 23.69 -0.69
C LYS A 31 -15.27 22.47 -1.60
N LEU A 32 -14.08 22.01 -2.01
CA LEU A 32 -13.94 20.80 -2.82
C LEU A 32 -14.47 19.56 -2.08
N LEU A 33 -14.11 19.38 -0.80
CA LEU A 33 -14.60 18.29 0.03
C LEU A 33 -16.11 18.36 0.27
N GLN A 34 -16.65 19.57 0.53
CA GLN A 34 -18.10 19.77 0.65
C GLN A 34 -18.82 19.42 -0.65
N ASN A 35 -18.28 19.81 -1.80
CA ASN A 35 -18.85 19.50 -3.09
C ASN A 35 -18.92 17.98 -3.32
N GLN A 36 -17.92 17.20 -2.89
CA GLN A 36 -17.94 15.73 -2.99
C GLN A 36 -19.13 15.10 -2.26
N ASN A 37 -19.62 15.74 -1.19
CA ASN A 37 -20.74 15.24 -0.40
C ASN A 37 -22.11 15.48 -1.06
N THR A 38 -22.19 16.29 -2.12
CA THR A 38 -23.47 16.57 -2.82
C THR A 38 -24.05 15.34 -3.52
N ARG A 39 -23.23 14.34 -3.82
CA ARG A 39 -23.68 13.06 -4.37
C ARG A 39 -22.74 11.96 -3.93
N LEU A 40 -23.24 11.03 -3.12
CA LEU A 40 -22.52 9.81 -2.76
C LEU A 40 -22.76 8.71 -3.80
N VAL A 41 -21.92 7.68 -3.76
CA VAL A 41 -22.15 6.43 -4.49
C VAL A 41 -23.38 5.74 -3.88
N PRO A 42 -24.40 5.34 -4.67
CA PRO A 42 -25.55 4.62 -4.15
C PRO A 42 -25.13 3.30 -3.49
N GLU A 43 -25.79 2.92 -2.40
CA GLU A 43 -25.45 1.72 -1.61
C GLU A 43 -25.38 0.45 -2.47
N ALA A 44 -26.38 0.20 -3.32
CA ALA A 44 -26.37 -0.94 -4.24
C ALA A 44 -25.15 -0.98 -5.17
N LYS A 45 -24.61 0.19 -5.55
CA LYS A 45 -23.37 0.29 -6.33
C LYS A 45 -22.15 0.03 -5.43
N ALA A 46 -22.13 0.56 -4.21
CA ALA A 46 -21.07 0.31 -3.24
C ALA A 46 -20.93 -1.19 -2.91
N THR A 47 -22.04 -1.89 -2.66
CA THR A 47 -22.07 -3.35 -2.43
C THR A 47 -21.55 -4.12 -3.64
N ARG A 48 -21.91 -3.69 -4.86
CA ARG A 48 -21.40 -4.32 -6.09
C ARG A 48 -19.89 -4.12 -6.26
N LEU A 49 -19.39 -2.92 -5.96
CA LEU A 49 -17.95 -2.63 -6.02
C LEU A 49 -17.13 -3.52 -5.08
N GLU A 50 -17.66 -3.80 -3.87
CA GLU A 50 -17.04 -4.76 -2.94
C GLU A 50 -17.06 -6.17 -3.52
N LYS A 51 -18.23 -6.66 -3.95
CA LYS A 51 -18.36 -8.02 -4.51
C LYS A 51 -17.46 -8.25 -5.73
N ASP A 52 -17.29 -7.22 -6.56
CA ASP A 52 -16.50 -7.28 -7.79
C ASP A 52 -15.05 -6.77 -7.59
N ALA A 53 -14.60 -6.55 -6.35
CA ALA A 53 -13.29 -5.95 -6.07
C ALA A 53 -12.13 -6.70 -6.75
N LYS A 54 -12.10 -8.03 -6.61
CA LYS A 54 -11.11 -8.90 -7.28
C LYS A 54 -11.11 -8.74 -8.80
N ARG A 55 -12.30 -8.65 -9.40
CA ARG A 55 -12.45 -8.46 -10.85
C ARG A 55 -11.93 -7.10 -11.31
N HIS A 56 -12.22 -6.02 -10.58
CA HIS A 56 -11.74 -4.68 -10.93
C HIS A 56 -10.21 -4.63 -10.95
N TRP A 57 -9.56 -5.24 -9.97
CA TRP A 57 -8.09 -5.30 -9.93
C TRP A 57 -7.50 -6.22 -10.98
N ASP A 58 -8.08 -7.40 -11.25
CA ASP A 58 -7.59 -8.25 -12.35
C ASP A 58 -7.69 -7.54 -13.72
N LEU A 59 -8.77 -6.78 -13.95
CA LEU A 59 -8.93 -5.95 -15.14
C LEU A 59 -7.95 -4.78 -15.18
N PHE A 60 -7.66 -4.15 -14.03
CA PHE A 60 -6.63 -3.13 -13.93
C PHE A 60 -5.27 -3.68 -14.37
N TYR A 61 -4.84 -4.83 -13.85
CA TYR A 61 -3.58 -5.45 -14.26
C TYR A 61 -3.60 -5.91 -15.72
N LYS A 62 -4.77 -6.35 -16.22
CA LYS A 62 -4.92 -6.71 -17.65
C LYS A 62 -4.67 -5.52 -18.56
N ARG A 63 -5.18 -4.35 -18.18
CA ARG A 63 -5.09 -3.13 -18.97
C ARG A 63 -3.70 -2.51 -18.91
N ASN A 64 -3.07 -2.50 -17.74
CA ASN A 64 -1.85 -1.73 -17.52
C ASN A 64 -0.56 -2.56 -17.45
N GLU A 65 -0.68 -3.89 -17.36
CA GLU A 65 0.46 -4.81 -17.25
C GLU A 65 1.39 -4.40 -16.11
N THR A 66 2.70 -4.28 -16.38
CA THR A 66 3.74 -3.88 -15.42
C THR A 66 4.13 -2.41 -15.50
N LYS A 67 3.37 -1.59 -16.24
CA LYS A 67 3.81 -0.23 -16.65
C LYS A 67 3.18 0.91 -15.87
N PHE A 68 2.19 0.61 -15.01
CA PHE A 68 1.43 1.64 -14.30
C PHE A 68 2.21 2.25 -13.14
N PHE A 69 2.62 1.41 -12.20
CA PHE A 69 3.34 1.83 -11.00
C PHE A 69 4.84 1.84 -11.27
N ARG A 70 5.54 2.79 -10.64
CA ARG A 70 7.00 2.83 -10.65
C ARG A 70 7.57 1.88 -9.61
N ASP A 71 8.78 1.43 -9.89
CA ASP A 71 9.58 0.68 -8.92
C ASP A 71 9.95 1.53 -7.71
N ARG A 72 9.87 0.93 -6.54
CA ARG A 72 9.96 1.60 -5.24
C ARG A 72 11.39 1.59 -4.69
N HIS A 73 12.36 2.09 -5.46
CA HIS A 73 13.78 2.18 -5.04
C HIS A 73 14.05 3.09 -3.82
N TRP A 74 13.03 3.74 -3.28
CA TRP A 74 13.14 4.56 -2.07
C TRP A 74 13.05 3.73 -0.77
N THR A 75 12.59 2.48 -0.82
CA THR A 75 12.21 1.72 0.38
C THR A 75 13.36 1.45 1.34
N THR A 76 14.57 1.14 0.85
CA THR A 76 15.75 0.90 1.70
C THR A 76 16.23 2.17 2.40
N ARG A 77 15.95 3.35 1.84
CA ARG A 77 16.28 4.65 2.48
C ARG A 77 15.35 4.93 3.65
N GLU A 78 14.07 4.61 3.50
CA GLU A 78 13.04 4.92 4.51
C GLU A 78 12.83 3.81 5.54
N PHE A 79 13.03 2.56 5.15
CA PHE A 79 12.90 1.37 5.99
C PHE A 79 14.26 0.71 6.20
N GLN A 80 14.98 1.22 7.20
CA GLN A 80 16.29 0.71 7.60
C GLN A 80 16.28 -0.77 8.02
N GLU A 81 15.12 -1.31 8.40
CA GLU A 81 14.92 -2.74 8.69
C GLU A 81 15.23 -3.63 7.47
N LEU A 82 15.16 -3.07 6.27
CA LEU A 82 15.49 -3.76 5.01
C LEU A 82 16.99 -3.82 4.72
N ILE A 83 17.84 -3.19 5.54
CA ILE A 83 19.31 -3.16 5.35
C ILE A 83 20.10 -3.38 6.65
N ASN A 84 19.48 -3.17 7.81
CA ASN A 84 20.08 -3.37 9.13
C ASN A 84 19.72 -4.73 9.69
N PHE A 85 20.27 -5.78 9.09
CA PHE A 85 20.11 -7.17 9.52
C PHE A 85 21.48 -7.85 9.65
N ASP A 86 21.52 -8.98 10.36
CA ASP A 86 22.69 -9.85 10.38
C ASP A 86 22.83 -10.55 9.01
N PRO A 87 23.90 -10.32 8.22
CA PRO A 87 24.07 -10.93 6.91
C PRO A 87 24.15 -12.47 6.96
N GLU A 88 24.55 -13.05 8.09
CA GLU A 88 24.63 -14.50 8.29
C GLU A 88 23.25 -15.11 8.59
N GLN A 89 22.27 -14.29 8.99
CA GLN A 89 20.92 -14.72 9.24
C GLN A 89 20.09 -14.69 7.95
N GLN A 90 19.37 -15.78 7.67
CA GLN A 90 18.34 -15.77 6.65
C GLN A 90 17.16 -14.90 7.08
N ILE A 91 16.75 -13.96 6.23
CA ILE A 91 15.60 -13.08 6.43
C ILE A 91 14.43 -13.57 5.57
N VAL A 92 13.29 -13.84 6.21
CA VAL A 92 12.05 -14.18 5.52
C VAL A 92 11.19 -12.92 5.42
N TYR A 93 11.04 -12.41 4.20
CA TYR A 93 10.26 -11.22 3.89
C TYR A 93 8.92 -11.59 3.25
N LEU A 94 7.83 -10.91 3.64
CA LEU A 94 6.51 -11.04 3.04
C LEU A 94 6.00 -9.70 2.50
N GLU A 95 5.72 -9.62 1.19
CA GLU A 95 4.94 -8.53 0.63
C GLU A 95 3.46 -8.91 0.55
N LEU A 96 2.65 -8.24 1.38
CA LEU A 96 1.19 -8.33 1.36
C LEU A 96 0.67 -7.34 0.30
N GLY A 97 0.05 -7.84 -0.76
CA GLY A 97 -0.42 -7.05 -1.91
C GLY A 97 0.71 -6.62 -2.83
N CYS A 98 1.44 -7.60 -3.39
CA CYS A 98 2.66 -7.39 -4.15
C CYS A 98 2.47 -6.76 -5.54
N GLY A 99 1.24 -6.74 -6.06
CA GLY A 99 0.95 -6.32 -7.42
C GLY A 99 1.84 -7.05 -8.44
N VAL A 100 2.54 -6.27 -9.26
CA VAL A 100 3.47 -6.81 -10.28
C VAL A 100 4.93 -6.87 -9.79
N GLY A 101 5.16 -6.67 -8.49
CA GLY A 101 6.48 -6.80 -7.86
C GLY A 101 7.32 -5.51 -7.83
N ASN A 102 6.69 -4.34 -7.95
CA ASN A 102 7.39 -3.04 -7.94
C ASN A 102 8.09 -2.70 -6.61
N MET A 103 7.88 -3.48 -5.54
CA MET A 103 8.68 -3.37 -4.30
C MET A 103 9.69 -4.52 -4.19
N ILE A 104 9.26 -5.76 -4.41
CA ILE A 104 10.13 -6.92 -4.22
C ILE A 104 11.31 -6.97 -5.19
N PHE A 105 11.11 -6.64 -6.46
CA PHE A 105 12.19 -6.73 -7.45
C PHE A 105 13.30 -5.70 -7.22
N PRO A 106 12.99 -4.43 -6.87
CA PRO A 106 14.01 -3.51 -6.38
C PRO A 106 14.83 -4.08 -5.21
N LEU A 107 14.21 -4.79 -4.26
CA LEU A 107 14.94 -5.43 -3.15
C LEU A 107 15.80 -6.62 -3.61
N VAL A 108 15.37 -7.37 -4.63
CA VAL A 108 16.18 -8.41 -5.25
C VAL A 108 17.40 -7.80 -5.95
N GLU A 109 17.24 -6.64 -6.59
CA GLU A 109 18.30 -5.92 -7.30
C GLU A 109 19.37 -5.32 -6.36
N GLU A 110 19.02 -5.03 -5.09
CA GLU A 110 20.02 -4.65 -4.06
C GLU A 110 21.06 -5.77 -3.82
N GLY A 111 20.79 -7.00 -4.26
CA GLY A 111 21.78 -8.08 -4.30
C GLY A 111 21.94 -8.86 -2.99
N PHE A 112 21.08 -8.61 -1.99
CA PHE A 112 21.06 -9.40 -0.75
C PHE A 112 20.80 -10.88 -1.07
N THR A 113 21.66 -11.78 -0.62
CA THR A 113 21.55 -13.23 -0.90
C THR A 113 20.85 -14.00 0.22
N ASN A 114 20.79 -13.43 1.42
CA ASN A 114 20.22 -14.02 2.62
C ASN A 114 18.68 -13.86 2.74
N PHE A 115 18.01 -13.28 1.74
CA PHE A 115 16.55 -13.13 1.74
C PHE A 115 15.83 -14.28 1.06
N PHE A 116 14.75 -14.75 1.70
CA PHE A 116 13.67 -15.50 1.07
C PHE A 116 12.40 -14.65 1.04
N PHE A 117 11.77 -14.59 -0.13
CA PHE A 117 10.67 -13.68 -0.42
C PHE A 117 9.33 -14.42 -0.59
N TYR A 118 8.33 -14.06 0.20
CA TYR A 118 6.94 -14.35 -0.09
C TYR A 118 6.29 -13.11 -0.70
N ALA A 119 5.50 -13.30 -1.76
CA ALA A 119 4.78 -12.22 -2.42
C ALA A 119 3.34 -12.69 -2.68
N CYS A 120 2.34 -12.00 -2.13
CA CYS A 120 0.96 -12.35 -2.38
C CYS A 120 0.12 -11.18 -2.89
N ASP A 121 -0.82 -11.48 -3.76
CA ASP A 121 -1.83 -10.53 -4.24
C ASP A 121 -3.14 -11.29 -4.45
N PHE A 122 -4.28 -10.63 -4.28
CA PHE A 122 -5.59 -11.25 -4.48
C PHE A 122 -5.94 -11.39 -5.97
N SER A 123 -5.22 -10.67 -6.85
CA SER A 123 -5.31 -10.77 -8.32
C SER A 123 -4.38 -11.87 -8.85
N PRO A 124 -4.92 -12.94 -9.46
CA PRO A 124 -4.10 -13.98 -10.08
C PRO A 124 -3.19 -13.46 -11.19
N ARG A 125 -3.64 -12.45 -11.94
CA ARG A 125 -2.84 -11.83 -13.00
C ARG A 125 -1.65 -11.06 -12.46
N ALA A 126 -1.79 -10.41 -11.31
CA ALA A 126 -0.68 -9.71 -10.66
C ALA A 126 0.44 -10.70 -10.29
N VAL A 127 0.04 -11.78 -9.62
CA VAL A 127 0.93 -12.90 -9.26
C VAL A 127 1.57 -13.54 -10.50
N GLU A 128 0.84 -13.68 -11.60
CA GLU A 128 1.38 -14.18 -12.87
C GLU A 128 2.47 -13.27 -13.44
N PHE A 129 2.30 -11.94 -13.37
CA PHE A 129 3.35 -10.99 -13.78
C PHE A 129 4.60 -11.11 -12.91
N VAL A 130 4.45 -11.26 -11.59
CA VAL A 130 5.59 -11.52 -10.68
C VAL A 130 6.34 -12.79 -11.10
N LYS A 131 5.62 -13.89 -11.34
CA LYS A 131 6.23 -15.18 -11.74
C LYS A 131 6.91 -15.15 -13.11
N ARG A 132 6.52 -14.22 -14.00
CA ARG A 132 7.09 -14.04 -15.34
C ARG A 132 8.28 -13.09 -15.38
N ASN A 133 8.54 -12.36 -14.29
CA ASN A 133 9.68 -11.48 -14.22
C ASN A 133 10.98 -12.30 -14.31
N SER A 134 11.99 -11.80 -15.04
CA SER A 134 13.28 -12.47 -15.21
C SER A 134 14.08 -12.64 -13.91
N LEU A 135 13.79 -11.83 -12.89
CA LEU A 135 14.39 -11.91 -11.56
C LEU A 135 13.66 -12.89 -10.63
N TYR A 136 12.57 -13.52 -11.08
CA TYR A 136 11.86 -14.51 -10.27
C TYR A 136 12.68 -15.82 -10.17
N ASP A 137 13.20 -16.10 -8.99
CA ASP A 137 13.86 -17.36 -8.65
C ASP A 137 13.03 -18.14 -7.62
N LYS A 138 12.50 -19.30 -8.00
CA LYS A 138 11.70 -20.17 -7.14
C LYS A 138 12.43 -20.67 -5.88
N ASN A 139 13.77 -20.65 -5.88
CA ASN A 139 14.57 -21.03 -4.71
C ASN A 139 14.66 -19.89 -3.68
N ARG A 140 14.37 -18.66 -4.11
CA ARG A 140 14.48 -17.45 -3.30
C ARG A 140 13.16 -16.71 -3.13
N MET A 141 12.12 -17.11 -3.86
CA MET A 141 10.83 -16.46 -3.87
C MET A 141 9.68 -17.44 -4.09
N LYS A 142 8.58 -17.24 -3.37
CA LYS A 142 7.28 -17.87 -3.64
C LYS A 142 6.21 -16.79 -3.82
N ALA A 143 5.72 -16.65 -5.05
CA ALA A 143 4.55 -15.80 -5.34
C ALA A 143 3.25 -16.64 -5.37
N PHE A 144 2.19 -16.16 -4.72
CA PHE A 144 0.91 -16.88 -4.63
C PHE A 144 -0.29 -15.95 -4.54
N CYS A 145 -1.49 -16.47 -4.88
CA CYS A 145 -2.73 -15.71 -4.71
C CYS A 145 -3.18 -15.79 -3.26
N ALA A 146 -3.59 -14.66 -2.67
CA ALA A 146 -4.25 -14.65 -1.37
C ALA A 146 -5.18 -13.45 -1.24
N ASP A 147 -6.42 -13.68 -0.81
CA ASP A 147 -7.30 -12.61 -0.34
C ASP A 147 -7.01 -12.30 1.14
N LEU A 148 -6.41 -11.14 1.40
CA LEU A 148 -6.05 -10.70 2.76
C LEU A 148 -7.25 -10.47 3.67
N THR A 149 -8.47 -10.43 3.13
CA THR A 149 -9.72 -10.33 3.91
C THR A 149 -10.22 -11.69 4.40
N THR A 150 -9.48 -12.77 4.09
CA THR A 150 -9.77 -14.16 4.45
C THR A 150 -8.55 -14.81 5.12
N GLU A 151 -8.51 -16.14 5.25
CA GLU A 151 -7.36 -16.89 5.79
C GLU A 151 -6.42 -17.44 4.69
N ASP A 152 -6.64 -17.13 3.41
CA ASP A 152 -5.88 -17.63 2.25
C ASP A 152 -4.35 -17.52 2.41
N LEU A 153 -3.87 -16.51 3.15
CA LEU A 153 -2.44 -16.31 3.41
C LEU A 153 -1.81 -17.57 4.02
N PHE A 154 -2.47 -18.18 5.00
CA PHE A 154 -1.92 -19.30 5.78
C PHE A 154 -2.04 -20.66 5.08
N GLU A 155 -2.65 -20.72 3.91
CA GLU A 155 -2.51 -21.88 3.02
C GLU A 155 -1.10 -21.98 2.42
N ASN A 156 -0.36 -20.86 2.43
CA ASN A 156 0.91 -20.72 1.74
C ASN A 156 2.12 -20.46 2.64
N ILE A 157 1.89 -19.96 3.86
CA ILE A 157 2.91 -19.66 4.87
C ILE A 157 2.45 -20.16 6.24
N GLN A 158 3.39 -20.32 7.17
CA GLN A 158 3.08 -20.63 8.57
C GLN A 158 2.87 -19.35 9.37
N GLU A 159 2.08 -19.42 10.44
CA GLU A 159 2.07 -18.36 11.44
C GLU A 159 3.45 -18.24 12.11
N ASN A 160 3.80 -17.04 12.55
CA ASN A 160 5.08 -16.76 13.21
C ASN A 160 6.30 -17.18 12.38
N SER A 161 6.26 -17.03 11.05
CA SER A 161 7.35 -17.44 10.16
C SER A 161 8.03 -16.28 9.43
N ILE A 162 7.51 -15.06 9.54
CA ILE A 162 7.98 -13.89 8.79
C ILE A 162 8.80 -12.96 9.68
N ASP A 163 9.98 -12.55 9.23
CA ASP A 163 10.83 -11.59 9.93
C ASP A 163 10.40 -10.15 9.65
N ILE A 164 10.13 -9.85 8.37
CA ILE A 164 9.70 -8.52 7.90
C ILE A 164 8.50 -8.70 6.97
N ALA A 165 7.42 -7.97 7.23
CA ALA A 165 6.28 -7.88 6.32
C ALA A 165 6.14 -6.45 5.81
N SER A 166 5.58 -6.28 4.61
CA SER A 166 5.19 -4.97 4.10
C SER A 166 3.74 -4.95 3.64
N LEU A 167 3.08 -3.81 3.83
CA LEU A 167 1.71 -3.52 3.42
C LEU A 167 1.68 -2.11 2.83
N ILE A 168 2.10 -1.99 1.57
CA ILE A 168 2.40 -0.72 0.90
C ILE A 168 1.36 -0.43 -0.20
N PHE A 169 0.48 0.55 0.01
CA PHE A 169 -0.66 0.93 -0.85
C PHE A 169 -1.69 -0.18 -1.07
N VAL A 170 -2.04 -0.88 0.01
CA VAL A 170 -2.94 -2.05 -0.04
C VAL A 170 -4.18 -1.84 0.80
N LEU A 171 -4.02 -1.37 2.04
CA LEU A 171 -5.13 -1.25 2.97
C LEU A 171 -6.17 -0.24 2.47
N SER A 172 -5.76 0.80 1.74
CA SER A 172 -6.66 1.77 1.11
C SER A 172 -7.60 1.17 0.06
N ALA A 173 -7.22 0.04 -0.55
CA ALA A 173 -8.04 -0.65 -1.54
C ALA A 173 -9.06 -1.62 -0.91
N ILE A 174 -8.87 -1.95 0.37
CA ILE A 174 -9.68 -2.89 1.14
C ILE A 174 -10.79 -2.13 1.89
N GLN A 175 -11.99 -2.72 1.95
CA GLN A 175 -13.10 -2.13 2.69
C GLN A 175 -12.76 -1.95 4.20
N PRO A 176 -13.16 -0.82 4.83
CA PRO A 176 -12.81 -0.54 6.22
C PRO A 176 -13.19 -1.62 7.24
N ALA A 177 -14.30 -2.34 7.01
CA ALA A 177 -14.74 -3.42 7.89
C ALA A 177 -13.74 -4.58 7.99
N ALA A 178 -12.88 -4.79 7.00
CA ALA A 178 -11.90 -5.88 6.97
C ALA A 178 -10.52 -5.50 7.55
N TRP A 179 -10.26 -4.22 7.87
CA TRP A 179 -8.92 -3.79 8.28
C TRP A 179 -8.44 -4.45 9.57
N ALA A 180 -9.32 -4.63 10.55
CA ALA A 180 -8.96 -5.30 11.81
C ALA A 180 -8.49 -6.74 11.57
N HIS A 181 -9.16 -7.45 10.65
CA HIS A 181 -8.77 -8.78 10.21
C HIS A 181 -7.41 -8.77 9.52
N VAL A 182 -7.22 -7.89 8.52
CA VAL A 182 -5.95 -7.77 7.78
C VAL A 182 -4.78 -7.45 8.73
N ALA A 183 -4.98 -6.55 9.69
CA ALA A 183 -3.97 -6.22 10.69
C ALA A 183 -3.65 -7.41 11.62
N ALA A 184 -4.66 -8.15 12.07
CA ALA A 184 -4.47 -9.36 12.87
C ALA A 184 -3.77 -10.48 12.09
N LEU A 185 -4.10 -10.64 10.81
CA LEU A 185 -3.46 -11.59 9.89
C LEU A 185 -1.99 -11.25 9.67
N ALA A 186 -1.65 -9.98 9.43
CA ALA A 186 -0.25 -9.52 9.36
C ALA A 186 0.50 -9.76 10.69
N TYR A 187 -0.15 -9.51 11.83
CA TYR A 187 0.43 -9.80 13.16
C TYR A 187 0.70 -11.28 13.35
N ARG A 188 -0.23 -12.17 12.97
CA ARG A 188 -0.07 -13.62 13.07
C ARG A 188 1.06 -14.16 12.20
N ALA A 189 1.24 -13.61 10.99
CA ALA A 189 2.31 -14.02 10.08
C ALA A 189 3.72 -13.74 10.63
N LEU A 190 3.89 -12.60 11.33
CA LEU A 190 5.19 -12.18 11.86
C LEU A 190 5.66 -13.06 13.02
N LYS A 191 6.96 -13.34 13.08
CA LYS A 191 7.64 -13.87 14.27
C LYS A 191 7.58 -12.88 15.42
N PRO A 192 7.69 -13.32 16.69
CA PRO A 192 8.03 -12.42 17.79
C PRO A 192 9.25 -11.56 17.45
N GLY A 193 9.14 -10.24 17.59
CA GLY A 193 10.17 -9.29 17.20
C GLY A 193 10.13 -8.84 15.74
N GLY A 194 9.35 -9.50 14.88
CA GLY A 194 9.20 -9.13 13.46
C GLY A 194 8.49 -7.79 13.28
N VAL A 195 8.71 -7.17 12.12
CA VAL A 195 8.26 -5.80 11.83
C VAL A 195 7.37 -5.75 10.59
N LEU A 196 6.24 -5.05 10.70
CA LEU A 196 5.40 -4.65 9.59
C LEU A 196 5.78 -3.23 9.14
N LEU A 197 6.14 -3.10 7.87
CA LEU A 197 6.41 -1.84 7.18
C LEU A 197 5.15 -1.40 6.45
N PHE A 198 4.70 -0.18 6.69
CA PHE A 198 3.41 0.30 6.18
C PHE A 198 3.58 1.64 5.46
N ARG A 199 2.89 1.80 4.34
CA ARG A 199 2.70 3.10 3.70
C ARG A 199 1.41 3.09 2.90
N ASP A 200 0.59 4.13 3.05
CA ASP A 200 -0.63 4.28 2.25
C ASP A 200 -1.02 5.76 2.09
N TYR A 201 -2.13 6.06 1.41
CA TYR A 201 -2.57 7.42 1.17
C TYR A 201 -2.98 8.15 2.45
N GLY A 202 -2.42 9.33 2.67
CA GLY A 202 -2.73 10.19 3.81
C GLY A 202 -3.89 11.12 3.53
N ARG A 203 -4.62 11.49 4.59
CA ARG A 203 -5.76 12.41 4.52
C ARG A 203 -5.35 13.77 3.93
N TYR A 204 -6.23 14.29 3.08
CA TYR A 204 -6.08 15.53 2.31
C TYR A 204 -5.00 15.52 1.24
N ASP A 205 -4.56 14.33 0.83
CA ASP A 205 -3.80 14.14 -0.40
C ASP A 205 -4.52 14.80 -1.60
N MET A 206 -3.75 15.33 -2.55
CA MET A 206 -4.30 16.01 -3.72
C MET A 206 -5.28 15.13 -4.50
N ALA A 207 -5.04 13.82 -4.60
CA ALA A 207 -5.98 12.93 -5.28
C ALA A 207 -7.32 12.83 -4.54
N GLN A 208 -7.31 12.87 -3.20
CA GLN A 208 -8.54 12.89 -2.40
C GLN A 208 -9.38 14.13 -2.72
N LEU A 209 -8.75 15.30 -2.75
CA LEU A 209 -9.44 16.58 -2.95
C LEU A 209 -10.08 16.71 -4.34
N ARG A 210 -9.59 15.95 -5.32
CA ARG A 210 -10.01 16.05 -6.72
C ARG A 210 -11.16 15.13 -7.11
N PHE A 211 -11.62 14.24 -6.22
CA PHE A 211 -12.80 13.42 -6.50
C PHE A 211 -14.01 14.29 -6.83
N LYS A 212 -14.82 13.83 -7.79
CA LYS A 212 -16.05 14.50 -8.21
C LYS A 212 -17.28 13.91 -7.50
N PRO A 213 -18.39 14.64 -7.41
CA PRO A 213 -19.64 14.10 -6.88
C PRO A 213 -20.05 12.80 -7.60
N GLY A 214 -20.41 11.78 -6.83
CA GLY A 214 -20.74 10.42 -7.30
C GLY A 214 -19.59 9.41 -7.21
N HIS A 215 -18.45 9.78 -6.62
CA HIS A 215 -17.31 8.89 -6.38
C HIS A 215 -17.09 8.53 -4.91
N LYS A 216 -17.57 9.36 -3.97
CA LYS A 216 -17.41 9.11 -2.53
C LYS A 216 -18.37 8.00 -2.09
N ILE A 217 -17.82 6.90 -1.58
CA ILE A 217 -18.57 5.76 -1.04
C ILE A 217 -18.98 6.04 0.39
N ALA A 218 -18.00 6.44 1.21
CA ALA A 218 -18.15 6.83 2.60
C ALA A 218 -17.11 7.90 2.94
N ASP A 219 -17.07 8.37 4.18
CA ASP A 219 -16.05 9.32 4.60
C ASP A 219 -14.64 8.77 4.34
N ASN A 220 -13.87 9.57 3.59
CA ASN A 220 -12.52 9.27 3.14
C ASN A 220 -12.37 8.00 2.26
N PHE A 221 -13.47 7.35 1.86
CA PHE A 221 -13.47 6.15 1.02
C PHE A 221 -14.11 6.42 -0.34
N TYR A 222 -13.38 6.16 -1.41
CA TYR A 222 -13.75 6.58 -2.76
C TYR A 222 -13.61 5.45 -3.78
N MET A 223 -14.46 5.50 -4.81
CA MET A 223 -14.38 4.69 -6.02
C MET A 223 -13.63 5.44 -7.13
N ARG A 224 -12.70 4.77 -7.79
CA ARG A 224 -11.95 5.25 -8.96
C ARG A 224 -12.69 4.93 -10.26
N GLN A 225 -12.19 5.44 -11.39
CA GLN A 225 -12.87 5.29 -12.69
C GLN A 225 -12.88 3.84 -13.20
N ASP A 226 -11.92 3.02 -12.80
CA ASP A 226 -11.79 1.59 -13.14
C ASP A 226 -12.53 0.65 -12.17
N GLY A 227 -13.26 1.21 -11.20
CA GLY A 227 -13.97 0.45 -10.17
C GLY A 227 -13.11 0.02 -8.98
N THR A 228 -11.79 0.25 -9.03
CA THR A 228 -10.94 0.11 -7.83
C THR A 228 -11.26 1.20 -6.82
N ARG A 229 -10.74 1.09 -5.60
CA ARG A 229 -11.11 1.96 -4.48
C ARG A 229 -9.88 2.47 -3.75
N SER A 230 -10.06 3.57 -3.02
CA SER A 230 -9.02 4.16 -2.20
C SER A 230 -9.62 4.81 -0.95
N TYR A 231 -9.01 4.52 0.18
CA TYR A 231 -9.17 5.22 1.44
C TYR A 231 -8.01 6.22 1.67
N TYR A 232 -8.27 7.26 2.47
CA TYR A 232 -7.27 8.24 2.89
C TYR A 232 -7.20 8.34 4.42
N PHE A 233 -6.09 7.86 4.96
CA PHE A 233 -5.90 7.58 6.39
C PHE A 233 -5.38 8.78 7.17
N THR A 234 -5.71 8.81 8.47
CA THR A 234 -4.93 9.59 9.44
C THR A 234 -3.97 8.73 10.23
N GLU A 235 -3.00 9.39 10.88
CA GLU A 235 -2.12 8.76 11.86
C GLU A 235 -2.92 8.09 12.98
N GLU A 236 -3.97 8.74 13.51
CA GLU A 236 -4.74 8.19 14.64
C GLU A 236 -5.52 6.92 14.28
N GLU A 237 -6.04 6.84 13.06
CA GLU A 237 -6.74 5.65 12.56
C GLU A 237 -5.78 4.44 12.52
N LEU A 238 -4.58 4.63 11.98
CA LEU A 238 -3.57 3.57 11.89
C LEU A 238 -2.99 3.21 13.25
N LEU A 239 -2.74 4.21 14.10
CA LEU A 239 -2.30 4.00 15.48
C LEU A 239 -3.26 3.06 16.20
N LYS A 240 -4.57 3.40 16.18
CA LYS A 240 -5.61 2.60 16.82
C LYS A 240 -5.70 1.21 16.21
N LEU A 241 -5.69 1.10 14.87
CA LEU A 241 -5.81 -0.17 14.17
C LEU A 241 -4.68 -1.15 14.56
N PHE A 242 -3.42 -0.72 14.45
CA PHE A 242 -2.29 -1.61 14.67
C PHE A 242 -2.04 -1.88 16.15
N THR A 243 -2.30 -0.93 17.05
CA THR A 243 -2.28 -1.19 18.50
C THR A 243 -3.34 -2.22 18.88
N ASN A 244 -4.56 -2.12 18.35
CA ASN A 244 -5.63 -3.09 18.63
C ASN A 244 -5.30 -4.50 18.10
N ALA A 245 -4.55 -4.60 16.99
CA ALA A 245 -4.05 -5.88 16.49
C ALA A 245 -2.89 -6.46 17.33
N GLY A 246 -2.37 -5.71 18.31
CA GLY A 246 -1.34 -6.16 19.25
C GLY A 246 0.08 -5.68 18.93
N PHE A 247 0.25 -4.79 17.93
CA PHE A 247 1.56 -4.25 17.59
C PHE A 247 2.03 -3.18 18.58
N MET A 248 3.34 -3.16 18.81
CA MET A 248 4.04 -1.99 19.33
C MET A 248 4.32 -1.03 18.18
N ILE A 249 3.99 0.24 18.37
CA ILE A 249 4.16 1.28 17.35
C ILE A 249 5.58 1.83 17.46
N LEU A 250 6.40 1.63 16.43
CA LEU A 250 7.75 2.20 16.38
C LEU A 250 7.73 3.60 15.76
N THR A 251 7.04 3.74 14.64
CA THR A 251 6.80 5.02 13.96
C THR A 251 5.43 5.02 13.32
N ASN A 252 4.81 6.19 13.21
CA ASN A 252 3.53 6.40 12.54
C ASN A 252 3.41 7.90 12.23
N THR A 253 3.68 8.29 10.99
CA THR A 253 3.88 9.70 10.62
C THR A 253 3.33 10.03 9.22
N TYR A 254 2.89 11.26 8.98
CA TYR A 254 2.63 11.71 7.61
C TYR A 254 3.93 11.93 6.84
N VAL A 255 3.88 11.63 5.55
CA VAL A 255 4.95 11.92 4.61
C VAL A 255 4.40 12.75 3.46
N GLN A 256 4.97 13.92 3.24
CA GLN A 256 4.63 14.81 2.14
C GLN A 256 5.69 14.72 1.05
N ARG A 257 5.25 14.51 -0.18
CA ARG A 257 6.11 14.50 -1.36
C ARG A 257 5.55 15.47 -2.38
N ARG A 258 6.40 16.27 -3.02
CA ARG A 258 5.97 17.17 -4.08
C ARG A 258 6.80 16.88 -5.32
N THR A 259 6.12 16.51 -6.41
CA THR A 259 6.76 16.36 -7.71
C THR A 259 6.43 17.58 -8.56
N VAL A 260 7.46 18.34 -8.91
CA VAL A 260 7.33 19.54 -9.74
C VAL A 260 8.08 19.34 -11.04
N ASN A 261 7.42 19.59 -12.17
CA ASN A 261 8.04 19.75 -13.47
C ASN A 261 7.45 20.99 -14.14
N PHE A 262 8.19 22.11 -14.05
CA PHE A 262 7.73 23.40 -14.55
C PHE A 262 7.50 23.40 -16.07
N LYS A 263 8.32 22.69 -16.85
CA LYS A 263 8.19 22.62 -18.31
C LYS A 263 6.92 21.89 -18.74
N ALA A 264 6.53 20.87 -17.97
CA ALA A 264 5.31 20.09 -18.21
C ALA A 264 4.08 20.65 -17.48
N GLY A 265 4.21 21.73 -16.71
CA GLY A 265 3.12 22.29 -15.88
C GLY A 265 2.65 21.34 -14.78
N ILE A 266 3.52 20.45 -14.30
CA ILE A 266 3.19 19.45 -13.28
C ILE A 266 3.60 20.00 -11.91
N ASP A 267 2.64 20.02 -10.99
CA ASP A 267 2.86 20.23 -9.56
C ASP A 267 1.90 19.32 -8.79
N VAL A 268 2.45 18.26 -8.23
CA VAL A 268 1.67 17.17 -7.63
C VAL A 268 2.12 16.98 -6.18
N PRO A 269 1.50 17.71 -5.23
CA PRO A 269 1.68 17.44 -3.82
C PRO A 269 0.94 16.16 -3.45
N ARG A 270 1.65 15.25 -2.79
CA ARG A 270 1.15 13.98 -2.29
C ARG A 270 1.30 13.91 -0.79
N ILE A 271 0.32 13.32 -0.14
CA ILE A 271 0.33 13.04 1.29
C ILE A 271 0.16 11.55 1.47
N PHE A 272 1.08 10.96 2.21
CA PHE A 272 1.08 9.57 2.62
C PHE A 272 1.08 9.50 4.14
N VAL A 273 0.75 8.33 4.66
CA VAL A 273 1.03 7.93 6.03
C VAL A 273 2.01 6.77 5.96
N GLN A 274 3.02 6.79 6.82
CA GLN A 274 4.06 5.78 6.89
C GLN A 274 4.21 5.30 8.33
N GLY A 275 4.31 3.99 8.50
CA GLY A 275 4.42 3.39 9.81
C GLY A 275 5.34 2.18 9.85
N LYS A 276 5.81 1.90 11.06
CA LYS A 276 6.58 0.70 11.40
C LYS A 276 6.01 0.12 12.68
N TYR A 277 5.60 -1.14 12.63
CA TYR A 277 4.85 -1.77 13.71
C TYR A 277 5.50 -3.11 14.06
N LYS A 278 5.93 -3.26 15.32
CA LYS A 278 6.67 -4.44 15.77
C LYS A 278 5.77 -5.40 16.53
N LYS A 279 5.86 -6.68 16.21
CA LYS A 279 5.26 -7.74 17.01
C LYS A 279 6.07 -7.92 18.29
N THR A 280 5.42 -7.80 19.44
CA THR A 280 6.08 -7.97 20.73
C THR A 280 6.45 -9.44 20.98
N PHE A 281 7.51 -9.64 21.76
CA PHE A 281 7.80 -10.95 22.35
C PHE A 281 6.75 -11.18 23.45
N LYS A 282 5.89 -12.18 23.26
CA LYS A 282 4.99 -12.67 24.31
C LYS A 282 5.56 -13.98 24.84
#